data_AF-A0A7K1DYW7-F1
#
_entry.id   AF-A0A7K1DYW7-F1
#
_cell.length_a   1.000
_cell.length_b   1.000
_cell.length_c   1.000
_cell.angle_alpha   90.00
_cell.angle_beta   90.00
_cell.angle_gamma   90.00
#
_symmetry.space_group_name_H-M   'P 1'
#
loop_
_entity.id
_entity.type
_entity.pdbx_description
1 polymer ?
#
loop_
_entity_poly.entity_id
_entity_poly.type
_entity_poly.pdbx_seq_one_letter_code
_entity_poly.pdbx_strand_id
1 'polypeptide(L)'
;MSTISSRRIATLATLVASASLLAGCSFLPMPVPTPTPTPTASGDGVLRIGDMTPLTGALSGTAGAQAAGIELAVREINEAGGVMDAPIEVWHRDAGDGDPAKTAASFAQLLEKDVDVVIAPASAAVMDVLLPLAQKAGILVVAPATQATAPAGARVGPIVPDDDFVAGLRSSDPNLSELSYGAEAYELTTALALSAEFLNDDGATSLSWALSHIQGPGITCTSFGACLSVLATEPAIAYRGPAGVFHYDVATGTVVFGEIVTVSPTPKPTNSTKK
;
A
#
# COMPACT_ATOMS: atom_id res chain seq x y z
N MET A 1 39.65 -66.98 44.74
CA MET A 1 40.76 -67.10 45.70
C MET A 1 41.79 -66.02 45.40
N SER A 2 42.08 -65.19 46.40
CA SER A 2 43.32 -64.41 46.66
C SER A 2 43.82 -63.41 45.59
N THR A 3 43.56 -62.09 45.75
CA THR A 3 44.38 -61.05 46.42
C THR A 3 45.74 -60.73 45.77
N ILE A 4 45.97 -59.47 45.37
CA ILE A 4 47.24 -58.67 45.33
C ILE A 4 46.78 -57.22 44.98
N SER A 5 46.80 -56.20 45.83
CA SER A 5 47.90 -55.49 46.54
C SER A 5 48.62 -54.41 45.71
N SER A 6 48.31 -53.15 46.07
CA SER A 6 49.10 -51.90 46.12
C SER A 6 50.26 -51.63 45.15
N ARG A 7 50.33 -50.41 44.58
CA ARG A 7 51.21 -49.29 45.03
C ARG A 7 51.17 -48.10 44.05
N ARG A 8 51.42 -46.92 44.63
CA ARG A 8 51.40 -45.57 44.05
C ARG A 8 52.60 -45.33 43.11
N ILE A 9 52.40 -44.58 42.02
CA ILE A 9 53.43 -43.75 41.38
C ILE A 9 52.79 -42.41 40.99
N ALA A 10 53.45 -41.33 41.44
CA ALA A 10 53.09 -39.95 41.16
C ALA A 10 53.77 -39.48 39.86
N THR A 11 53.08 -38.69 39.05
CA THR A 11 53.74 -37.80 38.09
C THR A 11 52.97 -36.50 37.95
N LEU A 12 53.73 -35.42 38.13
CA LEU A 12 53.40 -34.01 38.14
C LEU A 12 53.15 -33.51 36.71
N ALA A 13 52.03 -32.81 36.45
CA ALA A 13 51.82 -32.08 35.21
C ALA A 13 51.21 -30.70 35.52
N THR A 14 52.02 -29.68 35.30
CA THR A 14 51.71 -28.25 35.40
C THR A 14 50.73 -27.82 34.31
N LEU A 15 49.59 -27.25 34.69
CA LEU A 15 48.65 -26.57 33.79
C LEU A 15 48.67 -25.06 34.06
N VAL A 16 48.94 -24.30 33.01
CA VAL A 16 49.00 -22.84 32.93
C VAL A 16 47.59 -22.27 33.05
N ALA A 17 47.36 -21.37 34.01
CA ALA A 17 46.11 -20.64 34.16
C ALA A 17 46.15 -19.36 33.30
N SER A 18 45.37 -19.33 32.22
CA SER A 18 45.10 -18.13 31.42
C SER A 18 43.83 -17.44 31.96
N ALA A 19 43.99 -16.29 32.61
CA ALA A 19 42.90 -15.45 33.06
C ALA A 19 42.40 -14.57 31.90
N SER A 20 41.21 -14.84 31.39
CA SER A 20 40.51 -14.01 30.40
C SER A 20 39.66 -12.96 31.10
N LEU A 21 40.00 -11.69 30.91
CA LEU A 21 39.21 -10.53 31.34
C LEU A 21 37.96 -10.42 30.43
N LEU A 22 36.77 -10.71 30.97
CA LEU A 22 35.51 -10.38 30.30
C LEU A 22 35.24 -8.88 30.44
N ALA A 23 35.46 -8.13 29.36
CA ALA A 23 34.92 -6.79 29.21
C ALA A 23 33.39 -6.90 29.05
N GLY A 24 32.63 -6.44 30.04
CA GLY A 24 31.18 -6.34 29.97
C GLY A 24 30.75 -5.23 29.01
N CYS A 25 30.15 -5.59 27.88
CA CYS A 25 29.43 -4.64 27.05
C CYS A 25 28.10 -4.28 27.74
N SER A 26 27.97 -3.02 28.15
CA SER A 26 26.69 -2.44 28.56
C SER A 26 25.75 -2.40 27.36
N PHE A 27 24.78 -3.31 27.31
CA PHE A 27 23.67 -3.23 26.37
C PHE A 27 22.75 -2.09 26.80
N LEU A 28 22.83 -0.95 26.11
CA LEU A 28 21.78 0.06 26.21
C LEU A 28 20.51 -0.55 25.61
N PRO A 29 19.36 -0.53 26.32
CA PRO A 29 18.12 -1.01 25.75
C PRO A 29 17.78 -0.16 24.51
N MET A 30 17.67 -0.83 23.36
CA MET A 30 17.21 -0.16 22.15
C MET A 30 15.78 0.35 22.39
N PRO A 31 15.43 1.56 21.92
CA PRO A 31 14.08 2.06 22.02
C PRO A 31 13.15 1.08 21.29
N VAL A 32 12.22 0.49 22.04
CA VAL A 32 11.15 -0.32 21.48
C VAL A 32 10.27 0.63 20.65
N PRO A 33 10.04 0.36 19.35
CA PRO A 33 9.16 1.19 18.54
C PRO A 33 7.77 1.18 19.18
N THR A 34 7.27 2.36 19.54
CA THR A 34 5.91 2.52 20.03
C THR A 34 4.94 2.11 18.91
N PRO A 35 4.01 1.17 19.14
CA PRO A 35 3.02 0.82 18.12
C PRO A 35 2.20 2.06 17.75
N THR A 36 2.05 2.31 16.46
CA THR A 36 1.12 3.34 15.96
C THR A 36 -0.29 2.94 16.39
N PRO A 37 -1.05 3.81 17.08
CA PRO A 37 -2.40 3.47 17.51
C PRO A 37 -3.31 3.22 16.29
N THR A 38 -4.12 2.17 16.38
CA THR A 38 -5.19 1.90 15.40
C THR A 38 -6.23 3.02 15.48
N PRO A 39 -6.73 3.53 14.35
CA PRO A 39 -7.77 4.55 14.33
C PRO A 39 -9.09 4.04 14.92
N THR A 40 -9.92 4.98 15.38
CA THR A 40 -11.29 4.66 15.83
C THR A 40 -12.20 4.54 14.61
N ALA A 41 -13.02 3.49 14.58
CA ALA A 41 -13.99 3.27 13.51
C ALA A 41 -14.97 4.45 13.37
N SER A 42 -15.29 4.80 12.14
CA SER A 42 -16.10 6.00 11.83
C SER A 42 -16.97 5.88 10.59
N GLY A 43 -16.81 4.81 9.80
CA GLY A 43 -17.59 4.59 8.58
C GLY A 43 -18.97 3.99 8.86
N ASP A 44 -19.73 3.79 7.80
CA ASP A 44 -21.14 3.38 7.86
C ASP A 44 -21.37 1.89 7.55
N GLY A 45 -20.30 1.16 7.25
CA GLY A 45 -20.33 -0.27 6.98
C GLY A 45 -20.55 -0.62 5.51
N VAL A 46 -20.51 0.34 4.59
CA VAL A 46 -20.61 0.13 3.14
C VAL A 46 -19.52 0.92 2.44
N LEU A 47 -18.46 0.23 2.00
CA LEU A 47 -17.38 0.88 1.26
C LEU A 47 -17.90 1.43 -0.08
N ARG A 48 -17.97 2.77 -0.18
CA ARG A 48 -18.35 3.50 -1.38
C ARG A 48 -17.13 4.19 -1.98
N ILE A 49 -16.83 3.85 -3.23
CA ILE A 49 -15.67 4.37 -3.96
C ILE A 49 -16.15 5.36 -5.02
N GLY A 50 -15.60 6.57 -4.97
CA GLY A 50 -15.67 7.51 -6.08
C GLY A 50 -14.53 7.24 -7.06
N ASP A 51 -14.84 6.92 -8.31
CA ASP A 51 -13.84 6.85 -9.36
C ASP A 51 -13.80 8.16 -10.14
N MET A 52 -12.64 8.82 -10.17
CA MET A 52 -12.37 9.97 -11.02
C MET A 52 -11.48 9.57 -12.21
N THR A 53 -11.98 8.69 -13.08
CA THR A 53 -11.31 8.30 -14.33
C THR A 53 -11.14 9.51 -15.27
N PRO A 54 -10.01 9.66 -15.99
CA PRO A 54 -9.77 10.83 -16.84
C PRO A 54 -10.48 10.65 -18.18
N LEU A 55 -11.79 10.86 -18.24
CA LEU A 55 -12.59 10.64 -19.45
C LEU A 55 -12.30 11.66 -20.56
N THR A 56 -11.72 12.81 -20.19
CA THR A 56 -11.31 13.86 -21.13
C THR A 56 -9.81 14.19 -21.02
N GLY A 57 -9.38 15.19 -21.79
CA GLY A 57 -8.01 15.71 -21.77
C GLY A 57 -6.93 14.76 -22.28
N ALA A 58 -5.69 15.02 -21.85
CA ALA A 58 -4.50 14.35 -22.35
C ALA A 58 -4.36 12.88 -21.91
N LEU A 59 -5.09 12.49 -20.85
CA LEU A 59 -5.05 11.14 -20.29
C LEU A 59 -6.24 10.27 -20.76
N SER A 60 -7.15 10.77 -21.60
CA SER A 60 -8.36 10.03 -22.00
C SER A 60 -8.10 8.69 -22.67
N GLY A 61 -6.93 8.51 -23.28
CA GLY A 61 -6.52 7.22 -23.84
C GLY A 61 -6.38 6.10 -22.79
N THR A 62 -6.09 6.42 -21.53
CA THR A 62 -5.92 5.45 -20.45
C THR A 62 -7.20 5.21 -19.64
N ALA A 63 -8.27 5.96 -19.93
CA ALA A 63 -9.53 5.91 -19.18
C ALA A 63 -10.17 4.52 -19.19
N GLY A 64 -10.20 3.86 -20.36
CA GLY A 64 -10.81 2.55 -20.50
C GLY A 64 -10.16 1.49 -19.61
N ALA A 65 -8.82 1.47 -19.56
CA ALA A 65 -8.09 0.52 -18.73
C ALA A 65 -8.32 0.75 -17.24
N GLN A 66 -8.31 2.02 -16.79
CA GLN A 66 -8.55 2.38 -15.39
C GLN A 66 -9.96 1.95 -14.95
N ALA A 67 -10.98 2.31 -15.71
CA ALA A 67 -12.36 1.91 -15.41
C ALA A 67 -12.51 0.37 -15.43
N ALA A 68 -11.93 -0.31 -16.42
CA ALA A 68 -11.98 -1.77 -16.50
C ALA A 68 -11.30 -2.48 -15.31
N GLY A 69 -10.19 -1.91 -14.81
CA GLY A 69 -9.49 -2.41 -13.63
C GLY A 69 -10.33 -2.29 -12.36
N ILE A 70 -10.96 -1.12 -12.15
CA ILE A 70 -11.88 -0.89 -11.03
C ILE A 70 -13.06 -1.87 -11.11
N GLU A 71 -13.73 -1.95 -12.26
CA GLU A 71 -14.89 -2.83 -12.46
C GLU A 71 -14.56 -4.32 -12.31
N LEU A 72 -13.35 -4.73 -12.71
CA LEU A 72 -12.87 -6.09 -12.46
C LEU A 72 -12.72 -6.36 -10.96
N ALA A 73 -12.06 -5.46 -10.22
CA ALA A 73 -11.89 -5.60 -8.77
C ALA A 73 -13.24 -5.62 -8.04
N VAL A 74 -14.14 -4.69 -8.36
CA VAL A 74 -15.49 -4.61 -7.76
C VAL A 74 -16.26 -5.90 -7.94
N ARG A 75 -16.25 -6.45 -9.16
CA ARG A 75 -16.90 -7.72 -9.45
C ARG A 75 -16.32 -8.85 -8.60
N GLU A 76 -15.00 -9.00 -8.57
CA GLU A 76 -14.34 -10.07 -7.80
C GLU A 76 -14.57 -9.94 -6.28
N ILE A 77 -14.56 -8.71 -5.76
CA ILE A 77 -14.84 -8.40 -4.35
C ILE A 77 -16.28 -8.78 -4.01
N ASN A 78 -17.24 -8.34 -4.82
CA ASN A 78 -18.66 -8.60 -4.58
C ASN A 78 -19.03 -10.08 -4.79
N GLU A 79 -18.40 -10.78 -5.74
CA GLU A 79 -18.53 -12.23 -5.92
C GLU A 79 -17.97 -13.02 -4.73
N ALA A 80 -16.96 -12.48 -4.04
CA ALA A 80 -16.39 -13.06 -2.82
C ALA A 80 -17.21 -12.77 -1.55
N GLY A 81 -18.34 -12.06 -1.65
CA GLY A 81 -19.22 -11.73 -0.53
C GLY A 81 -19.22 -10.26 -0.12
N GLY A 82 -18.42 -9.41 -0.78
CA GLY A 82 -18.32 -7.99 -0.49
C GLY A 82 -17.35 -7.65 0.64
N VAL A 83 -17.51 -6.46 1.20
CA VAL A 83 -16.75 -5.91 2.33
C VAL A 83 -17.69 -5.75 3.53
N MET A 84 -17.30 -6.27 4.70
CA MET A 84 -18.12 -6.23 5.93
C MET A 84 -19.55 -6.76 5.70
N ASP A 85 -19.65 -7.87 4.97
CA ASP A 85 -20.91 -8.51 4.55
C ASP A 85 -21.82 -7.64 3.64
N ALA A 86 -21.29 -6.57 3.04
CA ALA A 86 -22.00 -5.70 2.12
C ALA A 86 -21.27 -5.57 0.76
N PRO A 87 -22.00 -5.55 -0.37
CA PRO A 87 -21.37 -5.27 -1.65
C PRO A 87 -20.79 -3.86 -1.67
N ILE A 88 -19.61 -3.69 -2.25
CA ILE A 88 -19.03 -2.36 -2.47
C ILE A 88 -19.71 -1.66 -3.64
N GLU A 89 -19.79 -0.34 -3.58
CA GLU A 89 -20.40 0.50 -4.61
C GLU A 89 -19.38 1.43 -5.24
N VAL A 90 -19.49 1.66 -6.55
CA VAL A 90 -18.60 2.57 -7.30
C VAL A 90 -19.40 3.60 -8.10
N TRP A 91 -18.93 4.85 -8.07
CA TRP A 91 -19.48 5.94 -8.87
C TRP A 91 -18.39 6.58 -9.72
N HIS A 92 -18.54 6.51 -11.04
CA HIS A 92 -17.57 7.12 -11.97
C HIS A 92 -17.91 8.57 -12.30
N ARG A 93 -16.90 9.45 -12.31
CA ARG A 93 -16.96 10.81 -12.82
C ARG A 93 -15.69 11.13 -13.61
N ASP A 94 -15.80 12.07 -14.54
CA ASP A 94 -14.61 12.58 -15.21
C ASP A 94 -13.71 13.34 -14.22
N ALA A 95 -12.42 13.07 -14.25
CA ALA A 95 -11.42 13.77 -13.44
C ALA A 95 -11.38 15.28 -13.70
N GLY A 96 -11.82 15.73 -14.88
CA GLY A 96 -11.94 17.14 -15.23
C GLY A 96 -10.61 17.79 -15.60
N ASP A 97 -9.60 17.00 -15.99
CA ASP A 97 -8.31 17.46 -16.54
C ASP A 97 -7.46 18.39 -15.65
N GLY A 98 -7.80 18.50 -14.36
CA GLY A 98 -7.20 19.50 -13.46
C GLY A 98 -7.77 20.91 -13.65
N ASP A 99 -8.85 21.06 -14.43
CA ASP A 99 -9.64 22.29 -14.44
C ASP A 99 -10.37 22.43 -13.10
N PRO A 100 -10.15 23.53 -12.35
CA PRO A 100 -10.69 23.67 -11.00
C PRO A 100 -12.21 23.54 -10.91
N ALA A 101 -12.95 24.04 -11.92
CA ALA A 101 -14.40 24.02 -11.89
C ALA A 101 -14.94 22.62 -12.20
N LYS A 102 -14.38 21.94 -13.21
CA LYS A 102 -14.81 20.59 -13.59
C LYS A 102 -14.44 19.56 -12.52
N THR A 103 -13.20 19.55 -12.04
CA THR A 103 -12.76 18.61 -11.00
C THR A 103 -13.57 18.79 -9.72
N ALA A 104 -13.83 20.03 -9.29
CA ALA A 104 -14.66 20.28 -8.10
C ALA A 104 -16.12 19.86 -8.31
N ALA A 105 -16.70 20.08 -9.49
CA ALA A 105 -18.07 19.66 -9.80
C ALA A 105 -18.20 18.13 -9.82
N SER A 106 -17.25 17.43 -10.42
CA SER A 106 -17.20 15.96 -10.39
C SER A 106 -17.07 15.43 -8.97
N PHE A 107 -16.16 15.98 -8.16
CA PHE A 107 -15.99 15.58 -6.77
C PHE A 107 -17.25 15.84 -5.94
N ALA A 108 -17.92 16.98 -6.11
CA ALA A 108 -19.18 17.27 -5.42
C ALA A 108 -20.27 16.23 -5.73
N GLN A 109 -20.36 15.74 -6.97
CA GLN A 109 -21.31 14.68 -7.34
C GLN A 109 -20.98 13.32 -6.72
N LEU A 110 -19.71 13.08 -6.36
CA LEU A 110 -19.31 11.89 -5.61
C LEU A 110 -19.67 12.04 -4.12
N LEU A 111 -19.53 13.24 -3.55
CA LEU A 111 -19.98 13.51 -2.18
C LEU A 111 -21.50 13.32 -1.99
N GLU A 112 -22.30 13.62 -3.01
CA GLU A 112 -23.75 13.33 -3.02
C GLU A 112 -24.08 11.83 -2.97
N LYS A 113 -23.08 10.97 -3.14
CA LYS A 113 -23.18 9.50 -3.06
C LYS A 113 -22.56 8.94 -1.79
N ASP A 114 -22.18 9.81 -0.86
CA ASP A 114 -21.58 9.42 0.43
C ASP A 114 -20.35 8.53 0.24
N VAL A 115 -19.48 8.83 -0.74
CA VAL A 115 -18.24 8.08 -0.97
C VAL A 115 -17.27 8.24 0.19
N ASP A 116 -16.59 7.16 0.59
CA ASP A 116 -15.58 7.17 1.66
C ASP A 116 -14.18 7.51 1.14
N VAL A 117 -13.94 7.14 -0.11
CA VAL A 117 -12.65 7.26 -0.79
C VAL A 117 -12.84 7.59 -2.26
N VAL A 118 -11.90 8.37 -2.81
CA VAL A 118 -11.80 8.64 -4.24
C VAL A 118 -10.52 8.02 -4.81
N ILE A 119 -10.66 7.23 -5.87
CA ILE A 119 -9.56 6.81 -6.73
C ILE A 119 -9.44 7.84 -7.85
N ALA A 120 -8.27 8.48 -7.97
CA ALA A 120 -8.00 9.51 -8.97
C ALA A 120 -6.89 9.05 -9.94
N PRO A 121 -6.75 9.68 -11.12
CA PRO A 121 -5.79 9.26 -12.11
C PRO A 121 -4.38 9.72 -11.73
N ALA A 122 -3.38 9.17 -12.43
CA ALA A 122 -1.99 9.61 -12.34
C ALA A 122 -1.78 11.03 -12.91
N SER A 123 -2.28 12.06 -12.23
CA SER A 123 -2.28 13.45 -12.70
C SER A 123 -2.02 14.42 -11.56
N ALA A 124 -0.85 15.08 -11.59
CA ALA A 124 -0.53 16.16 -10.65
C ALA A 124 -1.55 17.31 -10.73
N ALA A 125 -1.99 17.68 -11.94
CA ALA A 125 -2.96 18.76 -12.13
C ALA A 125 -4.33 18.46 -11.51
N VAL A 126 -4.80 17.20 -11.57
CA VAL A 126 -6.04 16.78 -10.90
C VAL A 126 -5.83 16.80 -9.38
N MET A 127 -4.73 16.24 -8.90
CA MET A 127 -4.44 16.15 -7.46
C MET A 127 -4.25 17.51 -6.80
N ASP A 128 -3.66 18.50 -7.49
CA ASP A 128 -3.51 19.88 -7.00
C ASP A 128 -4.86 20.53 -6.66
N VAL A 129 -5.92 20.15 -7.37
CA VAL A 129 -7.29 20.62 -7.12
C VAL A 129 -8.02 19.70 -6.13
N LEU A 130 -7.95 18.38 -6.34
CA LEU A 130 -8.78 17.40 -5.65
C LEU A 130 -8.35 17.20 -4.19
N LEU A 131 -7.05 17.11 -3.92
CA LEU A 131 -6.53 16.81 -2.58
C LEU A 131 -7.01 17.81 -1.52
N PRO A 132 -6.90 19.15 -1.69
CA PRO A 132 -7.39 20.09 -0.68
C PRO A 132 -8.92 20.05 -0.51
N LEU A 133 -9.68 19.72 -1.57
CA LEU A 133 -11.13 19.56 -1.48
C LEU A 133 -11.50 18.33 -0.65
N ALA A 134 -10.83 17.21 -0.89
CA ALA A 134 -11.06 15.96 -0.18
C ALA A 134 -10.63 16.05 1.29
N GLN A 135 -9.48 16.66 1.57
CA GLN A 135 -9.04 16.94 2.94
C GLN A 135 -10.07 17.77 3.73
N LYS A 136 -10.66 18.79 3.08
CA LYS A 136 -11.71 19.60 3.70
C LYS A 136 -13.00 18.80 3.92
N ALA A 137 -13.31 17.85 3.05
CA ALA A 137 -14.48 16.99 3.15
C ALA A 137 -14.28 15.77 4.07
N GLY A 138 -13.04 15.48 4.50
CA GLY A 138 -12.71 14.27 5.27
C GLY A 138 -12.72 12.99 4.42
N ILE A 139 -12.58 13.11 3.10
CA ILE A 139 -12.57 11.98 2.16
C ILE A 139 -11.13 11.59 1.84
N LEU A 140 -10.87 10.28 1.82
CA LEU A 140 -9.58 9.74 1.40
C LEU A 140 -9.43 9.91 -0.12
N VAL A 141 -8.24 10.29 -0.60
CA VAL A 141 -7.91 10.23 -2.02
C VAL A 141 -6.70 9.34 -2.20
N VAL A 142 -6.77 8.43 -3.16
CA VAL A 142 -5.64 7.62 -3.62
C VAL A 142 -5.47 7.81 -5.12
N ALA A 143 -4.24 8.07 -5.55
CA ALA A 143 -3.91 8.23 -6.96
C ALA A 143 -2.54 7.61 -7.27
N PRO A 144 -2.34 6.94 -8.40
CA PRO A 144 -1.00 6.54 -8.80
C PRO A 144 -0.09 7.78 -8.90
N ALA A 145 1.11 7.70 -8.32
CA ALA A 145 2.03 8.82 -8.29
C ALA A 145 2.60 9.12 -9.69
N THR A 146 2.83 10.40 -9.95
CA THR A 146 3.57 10.89 -11.12
C THR A 146 4.96 11.32 -10.70
N GLN A 147 5.84 11.63 -11.65
CA GLN A 147 7.17 12.14 -11.32
C GLN A 147 7.12 13.45 -10.53
N ALA A 148 6.03 14.23 -10.68
CA ALA A 148 5.84 15.50 -9.99
C ALA A 148 5.32 15.32 -8.55
N THR A 149 4.65 14.21 -8.25
CA THR A 149 4.01 13.97 -6.94
C THR A 149 4.73 12.91 -6.09
N ALA A 150 5.58 12.10 -6.71
CA ALA A 150 6.32 11.05 -6.02
C ALA A 150 7.52 11.60 -5.23
N PRO A 151 7.94 10.92 -4.14
CA PRO A 151 9.16 11.27 -3.43
C PRO A 151 10.38 11.16 -4.35
N ALA A 152 11.41 11.97 -4.07
CA ALA A 152 12.65 11.96 -4.85
C ALA A 152 13.28 10.56 -4.89
N GLY A 153 13.57 10.08 -6.11
CA GLY A 153 14.14 8.74 -6.34
C GLY A 153 13.11 7.64 -6.61
N ALA A 154 11.82 7.90 -6.42
CA ALA A 154 10.77 6.96 -6.80
C ALA A 154 10.77 6.70 -8.32
N ARG A 155 10.55 5.44 -8.69
CA ARG A 155 10.26 5.05 -10.07
C ARG A 155 8.75 5.06 -10.22
N VAL A 156 8.28 5.79 -11.21
CA VAL A 156 6.84 5.96 -11.49
C VAL A 156 6.59 5.82 -12.99
N GLY A 157 5.43 5.29 -13.32
CA GLY A 157 5.01 4.98 -14.67
C GLY A 157 3.96 3.87 -14.65
N PRO A 158 3.20 3.71 -15.74
CA PRO A 158 2.20 2.67 -15.82
C PRO A 158 2.86 1.29 -15.76
N ILE A 159 2.22 0.37 -15.06
CA ILE A 159 2.61 -1.04 -15.01
C ILE A 159 2.16 -1.73 -16.28
N VAL A 160 3.04 -2.59 -16.81
CA VAL A 160 2.68 -3.48 -17.92
C VAL A 160 2.11 -4.77 -17.30
N PRO A 161 0.80 -5.01 -17.41
CA PRO A 161 0.19 -6.23 -16.89
C PRO A 161 0.63 -7.47 -17.68
N ASP A 162 0.58 -8.64 -17.03
CA ASP A 162 0.76 -9.92 -17.71
C ASP A 162 -0.50 -10.33 -18.52
N ASP A 163 -0.35 -11.35 -19.37
CA ASP A 163 -1.42 -11.78 -20.29
C ASP A 163 -2.69 -12.25 -19.58
N ASP A 164 -2.56 -12.86 -18.39
CA ASP A 164 -3.69 -13.34 -17.61
C ASP A 164 -4.50 -12.16 -17.06
N PHE A 165 -3.82 -11.15 -16.50
CA PHE A 165 -4.47 -9.95 -16.04
C PHE A 165 -5.07 -9.13 -17.19
N VAL A 166 -4.40 -9.09 -18.35
CA VAL A 166 -4.96 -8.47 -19.56
C VAL A 166 -6.26 -9.15 -20.00
N ALA A 167 -6.33 -10.48 -19.92
CA ALA A 167 -7.58 -11.20 -20.19
C ALA A 167 -8.67 -10.81 -19.18
N GLY A 168 -8.31 -10.65 -17.91
CA GLY A 168 -9.19 -10.11 -16.87
C GLY A 168 -9.74 -8.73 -17.21
N LEU A 169 -8.88 -7.76 -17.54
CA LEU A 169 -9.31 -6.42 -17.95
C LEU A 169 -10.26 -6.46 -19.16
N ARG A 170 -9.95 -7.31 -20.14
CA ARG A 170 -10.78 -7.47 -21.35
C ARG A 170 -12.10 -8.19 -21.12
N SER A 171 -12.28 -8.84 -19.98
CA SER A 171 -13.60 -9.35 -19.58
C SER A 171 -14.56 -8.21 -19.20
N SER A 172 -14.04 -7.07 -18.74
CA SER A 172 -14.81 -5.85 -18.47
C SER A 172 -14.99 -5.02 -19.76
N ASP A 173 -13.95 -4.88 -20.60
CA ASP A 173 -14.06 -4.25 -21.92
C ASP A 173 -13.19 -4.98 -22.99
N PRO A 174 -13.82 -5.76 -23.90
CA PRO A 174 -13.10 -6.50 -24.93
C PRO A 174 -12.31 -5.65 -25.93
N ASN A 175 -12.56 -4.33 -26.01
CA ASN A 175 -11.94 -3.45 -27.00
C ASN A 175 -10.70 -2.70 -26.49
N LEU A 176 -10.21 -3.01 -25.28
CA LEU A 176 -9.04 -2.36 -24.71
C LEU A 176 -7.77 -2.61 -25.54
N SER A 177 -7.27 -1.53 -26.13
CA SER A 177 -5.99 -1.45 -26.84
C SER A 177 -4.89 -0.74 -26.04
N GLU A 178 -5.28 0.18 -25.15
CA GLU A 178 -4.41 0.84 -24.17
C GLU A 178 -4.68 0.23 -22.80
N LEU A 179 -3.63 -0.08 -22.04
CA LEU A 179 -3.71 -0.85 -20.79
C LEU A 179 -3.11 -0.10 -19.59
N SER A 180 -2.49 1.06 -19.84
CA SER A 180 -1.84 1.87 -18.81
C SER A 180 -2.78 2.17 -17.65
N TYR A 181 -2.28 2.02 -16.43
CA TYR A 181 -2.99 2.29 -15.17
C TYR A 181 -4.17 1.37 -14.84
N GLY A 182 -4.48 0.36 -15.67
CA GLY A 182 -5.54 -0.60 -15.36
C GLY A 182 -5.22 -1.52 -14.20
N ALA A 183 -3.97 -2.00 -14.11
CA ALA A 183 -3.53 -2.84 -12.99
C ALA A 183 -3.50 -2.05 -11.68
N GLU A 184 -3.05 -0.80 -11.73
CA GLU A 184 -3.01 0.10 -10.58
C GLU A 184 -4.41 0.43 -10.07
N ALA A 185 -5.36 0.69 -10.97
CA ALA A 185 -6.74 0.98 -10.58
C ALA A 185 -7.43 -0.23 -9.93
N TYR A 186 -7.19 -1.44 -10.46
CA TYR A 186 -7.60 -2.70 -9.82
C TYR A 186 -6.96 -2.88 -8.44
N GLU A 187 -5.64 -2.64 -8.34
CA GLU A 187 -4.88 -2.81 -7.11
C GLU A 187 -5.39 -1.89 -6.01
N LEU A 188 -5.61 -0.60 -6.31
CA LEU A 188 -6.12 0.37 -5.34
C LEU A 188 -7.51 -0.01 -4.85
N THR A 189 -8.38 -0.47 -5.76
CA THR A 189 -9.73 -0.92 -5.39
C THR A 189 -9.68 -2.10 -4.43
N THR A 190 -8.88 -3.13 -4.77
CA THR A 190 -8.69 -4.31 -3.91
C THR A 190 -8.03 -3.96 -2.58
N ALA A 191 -7.02 -3.10 -2.59
CA ALA A 191 -6.32 -2.66 -1.39
C ALA A 191 -7.23 -1.87 -0.44
N LEU A 192 -8.14 -1.03 -0.96
CA LEU A 192 -9.12 -0.30 -0.17
C LEU A 192 -10.16 -1.25 0.45
N ALA A 193 -10.65 -2.23 -0.31
CA ALA A 193 -11.54 -3.26 0.20
C ALA A 193 -10.89 -4.11 1.31
N LEU A 194 -9.64 -4.56 1.10
CA LEU A 194 -8.88 -5.27 2.14
C LEU A 194 -8.58 -4.39 3.35
N SER A 195 -8.38 -3.08 3.16
CA SER A 195 -8.17 -2.13 4.24
C SER A 195 -9.42 -1.99 5.11
N ALA A 196 -10.60 -1.92 4.49
CA ALA A 196 -11.87 -1.89 5.17
C ALA A 196 -12.12 -3.17 5.97
N GLU A 197 -11.89 -4.33 5.36
CA GLU A 197 -11.98 -5.64 6.01
C GLU A 197 -11.01 -5.81 7.17
N PHE A 198 -9.74 -5.40 6.97
CA PHE A 198 -8.69 -5.54 7.96
C PHE A 198 -9.00 -4.82 9.28
N LEU A 199 -9.70 -3.68 9.20
CA LEU A 199 -10.09 -2.89 10.37
C LEU A 199 -11.57 -3.04 10.74
N ASN A 200 -12.36 -3.73 9.91
CA ASN A 200 -13.81 -3.70 9.96
C ASN A 200 -14.35 -2.26 10.06
N ASP A 201 -13.82 -1.37 9.21
CA ASP A 201 -14.21 0.04 9.11
C ASP A 201 -13.83 0.63 7.74
N ASP A 202 -14.77 1.33 7.12
CA ASP A 202 -14.66 2.01 5.83
C ASP A 202 -14.37 3.52 5.96
N GLY A 203 -14.24 4.05 7.17
CA GLY A 203 -13.90 5.46 7.38
C GLY A 203 -12.52 5.84 6.82
N ALA A 204 -12.42 7.03 6.23
CA ALA A 204 -11.21 7.52 5.54
C ALA A 204 -9.91 7.41 6.37
N THR A 205 -9.98 7.61 7.69
CA THR A 205 -8.81 7.49 8.58
C THR A 205 -8.35 6.03 8.72
N SER A 206 -9.29 5.09 8.82
CA SER A 206 -9.04 3.65 8.88
C SER A 206 -8.46 3.15 7.57
N LEU A 207 -9.09 3.49 6.46
CA LEU A 207 -8.59 3.15 5.12
C LEU A 207 -7.15 3.68 4.91
N SER A 208 -6.92 4.96 5.20
CA SER A 208 -5.60 5.59 5.08
C SER A 208 -4.52 4.87 5.89
N TRP A 209 -4.85 4.46 7.12
CA TRP A 209 -3.91 3.79 8.00
C TRP A 209 -3.63 2.35 7.52
N ALA A 210 -4.68 1.63 7.13
CA ALA A 210 -4.61 0.23 6.76
C ALA A 210 -3.85 -0.02 5.45
N LEU A 211 -3.87 0.92 4.49
CA LEU A 211 -3.07 0.82 3.25
C LEU A 211 -1.57 0.54 3.49
N SER A 212 -1.02 0.99 4.62
CA SER A 212 0.38 0.69 4.99
C SER A 212 0.57 -0.61 5.77
N HIS A 213 -0.51 -1.24 6.25
CA HIS A 213 -0.48 -2.39 7.15
C HIS A 213 -0.91 -3.69 6.47
N ILE A 214 -1.76 -3.64 5.45
CA ILE A 214 -2.21 -4.83 4.68
C ILE A 214 -1.09 -5.49 3.85
N GLN A 215 0.09 -4.87 3.78
CA GLN A 215 1.27 -5.39 3.08
C GLN A 215 2.39 -5.84 4.06
N GLY A 216 2.09 -5.91 5.36
CA GLY A 216 3.01 -6.14 6.47
C GLY A 216 3.58 -7.57 6.57
N PRO A 217 4.08 -7.99 7.76
CA PRO A 217 4.78 -9.27 7.94
C PRO A 217 3.85 -10.51 8.00
N GLY A 218 2.63 -10.40 7.48
CA GLY A 218 1.62 -11.46 7.50
C GLY A 218 1.85 -12.56 6.46
N ILE A 219 0.86 -13.45 6.31
CA ILE A 219 0.88 -14.47 5.25
C ILE A 219 0.62 -13.79 3.90
N THR A 220 1.45 -14.09 2.90
CA THR A 220 1.28 -13.58 1.55
C THR A 220 0.00 -14.12 0.91
N CYS A 221 -0.78 -13.21 0.36
CA CYS A 221 -2.00 -13.47 -0.39
C CYS A 221 -2.06 -12.53 -1.60
N THR A 222 -2.68 -12.96 -2.71
CA THR A 222 -2.57 -12.26 -4.00
C THR A 222 -3.90 -11.91 -4.64
N SER A 223 -5.01 -12.12 -3.94
CA SER A 223 -6.35 -11.73 -4.37
C SER A 223 -7.21 -11.43 -3.15
N PHE A 224 -8.33 -10.73 -3.35
CA PHE A 224 -9.24 -10.37 -2.26
C PHE A 224 -9.67 -11.61 -1.45
N GLY A 225 -10.25 -12.63 -2.11
CA GLY A 225 -10.71 -13.85 -1.43
C GLY A 225 -9.59 -14.67 -0.76
N ALA A 226 -8.38 -14.69 -1.35
CA ALA A 226 -7.23 -15.34 -0.72
C ALA A 226 -6.82 -14.60 0.57
N CYS A 227 -6.85 -13.26 0.57
CA CYS A 227 -6.54 -12.47 1.75
C CYS A 227 -7.63 -12.56 2.81
N LEU A 228 -8.91 -12.62 2.45
CA LEU A 228 -9.99 -12.91 3.41
C LEU A 228 -9.78 -14.24 4.12
N SER A 229 -9.36 -15.27 3.38
CA SER A 229 -9.07 -16.60 3.96
C SER A 229 -7.95 -16.54 4.99
N VAL A 230 -6.94 -15.68 4.80
CA VAL A 230 -5.89 -15.45 5.78
C VAL A 230 -6.43 -14.67 6.97
N LEU A 231 -7.16 -13.57 6.75
CA LEU A 231 -7.72 -12.73 7.82
C LEU A 231 -8.71 -13.47 8.72
N ALA A 232 -9.34 -14.53 8.23
CA ALA A 232 -10.19 -15.40 9.03
C ALA A 232 -9.46 -16.14 10.16
N THR A 233 -8.14 -16.32 10.04
CA THR A 233 -7.33 -17.10 11.00
C THR A 233 -6.11 -16.38 11.54
N GLU A 234 -5.67 -15.31 10.87
CA GLU A 234 -4.43 -14.61 11.16
C GLU A 234 -4.67 -13.11 11.35
N PRO A 235 -3.94 -12.45 12.26
CA PRO A 235 -4.13 -11.02 12.55
C PRO A 235 -3.48 -10.08 11.50
N ALA A 236 -2.84 -10.63 10.46
CA ALA A 236 -2.11 -9.85 9.47
C ALA A 236 -1.99 -10.58 8.13
N ILE A 237 -2.00 -9.80 7.05
CA ILE A 237 -1.74 -10.23 5.68
C ILE A 237 -0.50 -9.54 5.12
N ALA A 238 0.06 -10.14 4.07
CA ALA A 238 1.06 -9.54 3.21
C ALA A 238 0.53 -9.51 1.77
N TYR A 239 -0.47 -8.67 1.52
CA TYR A 239 -1.13 -8.57 0.22
C TYR A 239 -0.17 -8.18 -0.90
N ARG A 240 -0.23 -8.86 -2.04
CA ARG A 240 0.57 -8.61 -3.25
C ARG A 240 -0.31 -8.85 -4.49
N GLY A 241 -0.92 -7.81 -5.05
CA GLY A 241 -1.70 -7.95 -6.28
C GLY A 241 -0.88 -7.75 -7.56
N PRO A 242 -1.57 -7.64 -8.71
CA PRO A 242 -0.95 -7.51 -10.04
C PRO A 242 -0.03 -6.30 -10.21
N ALA A 243 -0.27 -5.22 -9.47
CA ALA A 243 0.59 -4.03 -9.50
C ALA A 243 1.81 -4.14 -8.56
N GLY A 244 1.92 -5.25 -7.82
CA GLY A 244 3.00 -5.50 -6.88
C GLY A 244 2.87 -4.73 -5.57
N VAL A 245 4.00 -4.50 -4.90
CA VAL A 245 4.04 -3.72 -3.65
C VAL A 245 3.68 -2.26 -3.95
N PHE A 246 2.93 -1.63 -3.06
CA PHE A 246 2.61 -0.21 -3.17
C PHE A 246 2.94 0.57 -1.91
N HIS A 247 3.13 1.88 -2.05
CA HIS A 247 3.49 2.79 -0.97
C HIS A 247 2.59 4.03 -1.04
N TYR A 248 1.65 4.11 -0.10
CA TYR A 248 0.75 5.25 0.02
C TYR A 248 1.39 6.37 0.85
N ASP A 249 1.43 7.58 0.29
CA ASP A 249 1.85 8.78 0.98
C ASP A 249 0.61 9.60 1.40
N VAL A 250 0.33 9.55 2.70
CA VAL A 250 -0.80 10.24 3.34
C VAL A 250 -0.79 11.76 3.13
N ALA A 251 0.38 12.37 2.91
CA ALA A 251 0.49 13.82 2.76
C ALA A 251 0.11 14.26 1.34
N THR A 252 0.38 13.42 0.33
CA THR A 252 0.13 13.74 -1.07
C THR A 252 -1.10 13.04 -1.65
N GLY A 253 -1.65 12.04 -0.94
CA GLY A 253 -2.73 11.21 -1.46
C GLY A 253 -2.28 10.29 -2.61
N THR A 254 -0.97 10.10 -2.79
CA THR A 254 -0.43 9.36 -3.94
C THR A 254 0.17 8.02 -3.55
N VAL A 255 0.18 7.11 -4.51
CA VAL A 255 0.64 5.73 -4.37
C VAL A 255 1.76 5.46 -5.36
N VAL A 256 2.93 5.10 -4.86
CA VAL A 256 4.03 4.59 -5.68
C VAL A 256 3.95 3.07 -5.71
N PHE A 257 3.90 2.48 -6.89
CA PHE A 257 4.00 1.03 -7.07
C PHE A 257 5.45 0.60 -7.32
N GLY A 258 5.83 -0.55 -6.77
CA GLY A 258 7.18 -1.07 -6.81
C GLY A 258 8.13 -0.45 -5.78
N GLU A 259 9.44 -0.57 -6.03
CA GLU A 259 10.49 -0.20 -5.08
C GLU A 259 10.76 1.32 -5.07
N ILE A 260 10.67 1.95 -3.90
CA ILE A 260 11.16 3.32 -3.71
C ILE A 260 12.69 3.27 -3.55
N VAL A 261 13.41 3.78 -4.55
CA VAL A 261 14.87 3.91 -4.44
C VAL A 261 15.19 5.10 -3.55
N THR A 262 15.58 4.84 -2.30
CA THR A 262 16.08 5.89 -1.40
C THR A 262 17.43 6.39 -1.93
N VAL A 263 17.46 7.56 -2.55
CA VAL A 263 18.71 8.26 -2.84
C VAL A 263 19.22 8.85 -1.52
N SER A 264 20.26 8.24 -0.93
CA SER A 264 20.99 8.86 0.18
C SER A 264 21.39 10.28 -0.23
N PRO A 265 21.14 11.32 0.59
CA PRO A 265 21.50 12.68 0.23
C PRO A 265 23.02 12.75 0.01
N THR A 266 23.43 13.12 -1.20
CA THR A 266 24.84 13.36 -1.52
C THR A 266 25.39 14.38 -0.52
N PRO A 267 26.47 14.09 0.21
CA PRO A 267 27.07 15.05 1.13
C PRO A 267 27.37 16.33 0.37
N LYS A 268 26.81 17.45 0.85
CA LYS A 268 27.12 18.78 0.31
C LYS A 268 28.65 18.95 0.31
N PRO A 269 29.29 19.31 -0.82
CA PRO A 269 30.73 19.53 -0.82
C PRO A 269 31.05 20.63 0.19
N THR A 270 31.76 20.26 1.25
CA THR A 270 32.32 21.21 2.21
C THR A 270 33.35 22.03 1.45
N ASN A 271 33.01 23.28 1.16
CA ASN A 271 33.93 24.23 0.56
C ASN A 271 35.02 24.53 1.61
N SER A 272 36.13 23.79 1.55
CA SER A 272 37.34 24.10 2.31
C SER A 272 37.94 25.37 1.71
N THR A 273 37.48 26.51 2.20
CA THR A 273 38.16 27.78 2.00
C THR A 273 39.54 27.70 2.62
N LYS A 274 40.55 27.72 1.75
CA LYS A 274 41.94 28.11 2.03
C LYS A 274 42.04 29.14 3.15
N LYS A 275 42.84 28.83 4.18
CA LYS A 275 43.79 29.78 4.75
C LYS A 275 44.97 29.06 5.37
#